data_AF-A0A969WV03-F1
#
_entry.id   AF-A0A969WV03-F1
#
_cell.length_a   1.000
_cell.length_b   1.000
_cell.length_c   1.000
_cell.angle_alpha   90.00
_cell.angle_beta   90.00
_cell.angle_gamma   90.00
#
_symmetry.space_group_name_H-M   'P 1'
#
loop_
_entity.id
_entity.type
_entity.pdbx_description
1 polymer ?
#
loop_
_entity_poly.entity_id
_entity_poly.type
_entity_poly.pdbx_seq_one_letter_code
_entity_poly.pdbx_strand_id
1 'polypeptide(L)'
;FSPGIISATRCASRYVLIPAGIGLVLMSLFPGVVSILNQTPSLVIGAIMFYLMVTQLASGFHLMQKQKAVIDFESAIIIGFPIMLAVLISFLPQAVVSSIPLIVRPILTNGFVMGVITVIVCEHIIFRKSKT
;
A
#
# COMPACT_ATOMS: atom_id res chain seq x y z
N PHE A 1 -10.51 -9.42 -2.35
CA PHE A 1 -10.91 -9.98 -1.05
C PHE A 1 -10.57 -8.96 0.02
N SER A 2 -11.52 -8.14 0.46
CA SER A 2 -11.27 -7.32 1.65
C SER A 2 -11.45 -8.22 2.87
N PRO A 3 -10.41 -8.45 3.69
CA PRO A 3 -10.55 -9.21 4.92
C PRO A 3 -11.69 -8.69 5.80
N GLY A 4 -11.96 -7.38 5.75
CA GLY A 4 -13.07 -6.74 6.46
C GLY A 4 -14.47 -7.19 6.00
N ILE A 5 -14.68 -7.39 4.69
CA ILE A 5 -15.96 -7.93 4.20
C ILE A 5 -16.08 -9.41 4.52
N ILE A 6 -14.98 -10.18 4.46
CA ILE A 6 -14.98 -11.60 4.84
C ILE A 6 -15.28 -11.77 6.33
N SER A 7 -14.71 -10.92 7.19
CA SER A 7 -14.98 -10.98 8.63
C SER A 7 -16.44 -10.64 8.97
N ALA A 8 -17.07 -9.72 8.23
CA ALA A 8 -18.46 -9.32 8.45
C ALA A 8 -19.46 -10.33 7.87
N THR A 9 -19.21 -10.83 6.66
CA THR A 9 -20.13 -11.74 5.94
C THR A 9 -19.88 -13.22 6.24
N ARG A 10 -18.74 -13.55 6.87
CA ARG A 10 -18.25 -14.93 7.09
C ARG A 10 -18.14 -15.75 5.80
N CYS A 11 -18.11 -15.10 4.64
CA CYS A 11 -18.03 -15.74 3.34
C CYS A 11 -16.69 -15.42 2.67
N ALA A 12 -15.79 -16.42 2.62
CA ALA A 12 -14.50 -16.33 1.95
C ALA A 12 -14.54 -16.89 0.51
N SER A 13 -15.72 -17.09 -0.07
CA SER A 13 -15.88 -17.74 -1.36
C SER A 13 -15.33 -16.87 -2.50
N ARG A 14 -14.45 -17.46 -3.32
CA ARG A 14 -13.93 -16.87 -4.56
C ARG A 14 -15.03 -16.55 -5.58
N TYR A 15 -16.17 -17.23 -5.49
CA TYR A 15 -17.31 -17.02 -6.38
C TYR A 15 -18.03 -15.70 -6.10
N VAL A 16 -17.79 -15.02 -4.97
CA VAL A 16 -18.36 -13.68 -4.70
C VAL A 16 -17.73 -12.61 -5.60
N LEU A 17 -16.50 -12.84 -6.07
CA LEU A 17 -15.79 -11.89 -6.93
C LEU A 17 -16.41 -11.78 -8.33
N ILE A 18 -16.93 -12.89 -8.86
CA ILE A 18 -17.50 -12.96 -10.20
C ILE A 18 -18.74 -12.06 -10.35
N PRO A 19 -19.81 -12.19 -9.52
CA PRO A 19 -20.98 -11.33 -9.62
C PRO A 19 -20.66 -9.87 -9.27
N ALA A 20 -19.75 -9.62 -8.32
CA ALA A 20 -19.30 -8.27 -8.00
C ALA A 20 -18.60 -7.59 -9.19
N GLY A 21 -17.70 -8.32 -9.86
CA GLY A 21 -17.02 -7.84 -11.06
C GLY A 21 -17.98 -7.60 -12.23
N ILE A 22 -18.90 -8.54 -12.49
CA ILE A 22 -19.94 -8.38 -13.52
C ILE A 22 -20.80 -7.15 -13.21
N GLY A 23 -21.22 -6.97 -11.95
CA GLY A 23 -21.98 -5.80 -11.52
C GLY A 23 -21.25 -4.48 -11.79
N LEU A 24 -19.95 -4.40 -11.45
CA LEU A 24 -19.12 -3.22 -11.73
C LEU A 24 -18.99 -2.93 -13.23
N VAL A 25 -18.80 -3.97 -14.05
CA VAL A 25 -18.75 -3.83 -15.52
C VAL A 25 -20.08 -3.29 -16.05
N LEU A 26 -21.21 -3.87 -15.61
CA LEU A 26 -22.53 -3.40 -16.02
C LEU A 26 -22.75 -1.94 -15.60
N MET A 27 -22.43 -1.57 -14.36
CA MET A 27 -22.55 -0.18 -13.90
C MET A 27 -21.69 0.79 -14.71
N SER A 28 -20.50 0.37 -15.17
CA SER A 28 -19.62 1.19 -16.01
C SER A 28 -20.19 1.45 -17.41
N LEU A 29 -21.10 0.61 -17.91
CA LEU A 29 -21.73 0.78 -19.23
C LEU A 29 -22.89 1.79 -19.23
N PHE A 30 -23.45 2.10 -18.05
CA PHE A 30 -24.57 3.03 -17.92
C PHE A 30 -24.09 4.43 -17.44
N PRO A 31 -24.03 5.44 -18.32
CA PRO A 31 -23.48 6.76 -17.96
C PRO A 31 -24.30 7.48 -16.88
N GLY A 32 -25.59 7.18 -16.74
CA GLY A 32 -26.44 7.75 -15.68
C GLY A 32 -25.98 7.36 -14.27
N VAL A 33 -25.51 6.11 -14.10
CA VAL A 33 -24.98 5.62 -12.81
C VAL A 33 -23.67 6.33 -12.46
N VAL A 34 -22.77 6.45 -13.45
CA VAL A 34 -21.49 7.15 -13.30
C VAL A 34 -21.71 8.63 -12.96
N SER A 35 -22.70 9.28 -13.57
CA SER A 35 -23.05 10.68 -13.29
C SER A 35 -23.49 10.89 -11.84
N ILE A 36 -24.29 9.97 -11.28
CA ILE A 36 -24.69 10.02 -9.86
C ILE A 36 -23.47 9.85 -8.95
N LEU A 37 -22.58 8.91 -9.26
CA LEU A 37 -21.35 8.69 -8.49
C LEU A 37 -20.43 9.92 -8.51
N ASN A 38 -20.33 10.61 -9.66
CA ASN A 38 -19.52 11.82 -9.81
C ASN A 38 -20.07 13.05 -9.06
N GLN A 39 -21.34 13.02 -8.62
CA GLN A 39 -21.91 14.07 -7.77
C GLN A 39 -21.46 13.95 -6.30
N THR A 40 -20.72 12.90 -5.95
CA THR A 40 -20.16 12.73 -4.60
C THR A 40 -19.22 13.90 -4.28
N PRO A 41 -19.43 14.64 -3.18
CA PRO A 41 -18.56 15.74 -2.80
C PRO A 41 -17.11 15.27 -2.63
N SER A 42 -16.15 16.06 -3.12
CA SER A 42 -14.72 15.75 -3.04
C SER A 42 -14.23 15.54 -1.59
N LEU A 43 -14.83 16.24 -0.63
CA LEU A 43 -14.58 16.08 0.81
C LEU A 43 -14.87 14.64 1.29
N VAL A 44 -15.94 14.02 0.81
CA VAL A 44 -16.33 12.65 1.19
C VAL A 44 -15.33 11.65 0.63
N ILE A 45 -14.91 11.83 -0.63
CA ILE A 45 -13.90 10.98 -1.27
C ILE A 45 -12.57 11.11 -0.51
N GLY A 46 -12.15 12.33 -0.19
CA GLY A 46 -10.94 12.60 0.59
C GLY A 46 -10.96 11.95 1.97
N ALA A 47 -12.08 12.08 2.69
CA ALA A 47 -12.26 11.47 4.02
C ALA A 47 -12.18 9.93 3.96
N ILE A 48 -12.82 9.30 2.98
CA ILE A 48 -12.78 7.85 2.79
C ILE A 48 -11.37 7.41 2.41
N MET A 49 -10.70 8.11 1.48
CA MET A 49 -9.32 7.78 1.10
C MET A 49 -8.37 7.88 2.29
N PHE A 50 -8.49 8.93 3.10
CA PHE A 50 -7.71 9.08 4.32
C PHE A 50 -7.95 7.92 5.30
N TYR A 51 -9.22 7.57 5.54
CA TYR A 51 -9.56 6.41 6.37
C TYR A 51 -8.97 5.11 5.83
N LEU A 52 -9.03 4.88 4.51
CA LEU A 52 -8.42 3.70 3.89
C LEU A 52 -6.90 3.65 4.09
N MET A 53 -6.21 4.78 3.94
CA MET A 53 -4.76 4.85 4.20
C MET A 53 -4.41 4.55 5.67
N VAL A 54 -5.19 5.08 6.61
CA VAL A 54 -5.02 4.79 8.05
C VAL A 54 -5.24 3.31 8.34
N THR A 55 -6.29 2.69 7.77
CA THR A 55 -6.54 1.25 7.97
C THR A 55 -5.46 0.37 7.33
N GLN A 56 -4.90 0.77 6.18
CA GLN A 56 -3.76 0.09 5.56
C GLN A 56 -2.53 0.11 6.48
N LEU A 57 -2.21 1.29 7.03
CA LEU A 57 -1.10 1.43 7.98
C LEU A 57 -1.34 0.60 9.26
N ALA A 58 -2.54 0.68 9.84
CA ALA A 58 -2.92 -0.10 11.01
C ALA A 58 -2.84 -1.62 10.76
N SER A 59 -3.21 -2.06 9.55
CA SER A 59 -3.09 -3.48 9.16
C SER A 59 -1.63 -3.95 9.09
N GLY A 60 -0.71 -3.07 8.65
CA GLY A 60 0.72 -3.31 8.67
C GLY A 60 1.25 -3.49 10.10
N PHE A 61 0.90 -2.57 11.01
CA PHE A 61 1.29 -2.69 12.42
C PHE A 61 0.69 -3.92 13.10
N HIS A 62 -0.57 -4.24 12.82
CA HIS A 62 -1.20 -5.45 13.35
C HIS A 62 -0.49 -6.72 12.85
N LEU A 63 -0.09 -6.77 11.58
CA LEU A 63 0.69 -7.88 11.03
C LEU A 63 2.06 -8.00 11.71
N MET A 64 2.75 -6.88 11.94
CA MET A 64 4.04 -6.86 12.65
C MET A 64 3.92 -7.45 14.06
N GLN A 65 2.86 -7.10 14.81
CA GLN A 65 2.61 -7.66 16.13
C GLN A 65 2.28 -9.16 16.05
N LYS A 66 1.37 -9.54 15.15
CA LYS A 66 0.93 -10.93 14.99
C LYS A 66 2.09 -11.87 14.64
N GLN A 67 3.03 -11.41 13.82
CA GLN A 67 4.20 -12.18 13.39
C GLN A 67 5.41 -12.03 14.32
N LYS A 68 5.31 -11.26 15.41
CA LYS A 68 6.45 -10.90 16.27
C LYS A 68 7.64 -10.39 15.45
N ALA A 69 7.38 -9.50 14.49
CA ALA A 69 8.37 -9.05 13.52
C ALA A 69 9.54 -8.26 14.14
N VAL A 70 9.34 -7.65 15.32
CA VAL A 70 10.38 -6.90 16.04
C VAL A 70 10.81 -7.71 17.26
N ILE A 71 11.92 -8.45 17.11
CA ILE A 71 12.51 -9.26 18.18
C ILE A 71 13.71 -8.54 18.80
N ASP A 72 14.47 -7.86 17.95
CA ASP A 72 15.77 -7.27 18.26
C ASP A 72 15.92 -5.91 17.53
N PHE A 73 16.96 -5.16 17.88
CA PHE A 73 17.20 -3.82 17.31
C PHE A 73 17.47 -3.87 15.80
N GLU A 74 18.08 -4.94 15.28
CA GLU A 74 18.31 -5.10 13.84
C GLU A 74 16.99 -5.28 13.10
N SER A 75 16.11 -6.13 13.64
CA SER A 75 14.74 -6.28 13.12
C SER A 75 13.96 -4.95 13.12
N ALA A 76 14.17 -4.10 14.12
CA ALA A 76 13.58 -2.76 14.15
C ALA A 76 14.15 -1.84 13.06
N ILE A 77 15.47 -1.91 12.78
CA ILE A 77 16.12 -1.15 11.71
C ILE A 77 15.61 -1.59 10.33
N ILE A 78 15.47 -2.90 10.08
CA ILE A 78 14.96 -3.45 8.81
C ILE A 78 13.58 -2.87 8.45
N ILE A 79 12.78 -2.49 9.44
CA ILE A 79 11.46 -1.88 9.24
C ILE A 79 11.54 -0.36 9.22
N GLY A 80 12.20 0.25 10.20
CA GLY A 80 12.20 1.70 10.39
C GLY A 80 12.98 2.45 9.30
N PHE A 81 14.13 1.92 8.88
CA PHE A 81 14.99 2.58 7.90
C PHE A 81 14.32 2.69 6.52
N PRO A 82 13.72 1.62 5.95
CA PRO A 82 13.00 1.72 4.69
C PRO A 82 11.78 2.65 4.73
N ILE A 83 11.06 2.70 5.85
CA ILE A 83 9.93 3.64 6.04
C ILE A 83 10.44 5.08 5.98
N MET A 84 11.50 5.39 6.73
CA MET A 84 12.09 6.74 6.72
C MET A 84 12.58 7.12 5.32
N LEU A 85 13.27 6.21 4.63
CA LEU A 85 13.77 6.45 3.28
C LEU A 85 12.62 6.69 2.28
N ALA A 86 11.56 5.89 2.36
CA ALA A 86 10.38 6.05 1.51
C ALA A 86 9.71 7.42 1.70
N VAL A 87 9.64 7.90 2.93
CA VAL A 87 9.11 9.24 3.25
C VAL A 87 10.01 10.32 2.66
N LEU A 88 11.33 10.24 2.86
CA LEU A 88 12.29 11.20 2.27
C LEU A 88 12.15 11.28 0.75
N ILE A 89 12.05 10.14 0.07
CA ILE A 89 11.88 10.06 -1.39
C ILE A 89 10.55 10.69 -1.83
N SER A 90 9.49 10.52 -1.04
CA SER A 90 8.16 11.10 -1.35
C SER A 90 8.14 12.62 -1.25
N PHE A 91 9.10 13.23 -0.53
CA PHE A 91 9.23 14.68 -0.36
C PHE A 91 10.45 15.28 -1.10
N LEU A 92 11.00 14.56 -2.09
CA LEU A 92 12.14 15.07 -2.88
C LEU A 92 11.78 16.34 -3.66
N PRO A 93 12.62 17.39 -3.63
CA PRO A 93 12.40 18.60 -4.42
C PRO A 93 12.40 18.33 -5.92
N GLN A 94 11.59 19.08 -6.68
CA GLN A 94 11.49 18.92 -8.14
C GLN A 94 12.84 19.07 -8.86
N ALA A 95 13.75 19.91 -8.34
CA ALA A 95 15.10 20.07 -8.86
C ALA A 95 15.87 18.74 -8.89
N VAL A 96 15.80 17.96 -7.81
CA VAL A 96 16.44 16.64 -7.71
C VAL A 96 15.74 15.62 -8.60
N VAL A 97 14.41 15.66 -8.64
CA VAL A 97 13.63 14.74 -9.46
C VAL A 97 13.88 14.95 -10.96
N SER A 98 14.15 16.19 -11.38
CA SER A 98 14.41 16.54 -12.78
C SER A 98 15.81 16.15 -13.29
N SER A 99 16.79 15.97 -12.39
CA SER A 99 18.13 15.50 -12.76
C SER A 99 18.21 13.99 -12.95
N ILE A 100 17.17 13.25 -12.56
CA ILE A 100 17.09 11.79 -12.70
C ILE A 100 16.67 11.43 -14.14
N PRO A 101 17.37 10.50 -14.82
CA PRO A 101 17.00 10.06 -16.16
C PRO A 101 15.58 9.50 -16.24
N LEU A 102 14.85 9.79 -17.34
CA LEU A 102 13.43 9.43 -17.48
C LEU A 102 13.15 7.94 -17.29
N ILE A 103 14.06 7.05 -17.70
CA ILE A 103 13.88 5.59 -17.61
C ILE A 103 13.81 5.11 -16.16
N VAL A 104 14.64 5.68 -15.26
CA VAL A 104 14.74 5.23 -13.86
C VAL A 104 13.93 6.08 -12.89
N ARG A 105 13.50 7.28 -13.32
CA ARG A 105 12.75 8.23 -12.51
C ARG A 105 11.52 7.60 -11.83
N PRO A 106 10.64 6.82 -12.50
CA PRO A 106 9.47 6.23 -11.84
C PRO A 106 9.80 5.26 -10.70
N ILE A 107 10.98 4.64 -10.73
CA ILE A 107 11.45 3.72 -9.70
C ILE A 107 12.04 4.54 -8.54
N LEU A 108 12.97 5.44 -8.85
CA LEU A 108 13.74 6.20 -7.86
C LEU A 108 12.91 7.27 -7.12
N THR A 109 11.86 7.80 -7.74
CA THR A 109 10.99 8.81 -7.13
C THR A 109 9.76 8.19 -6.45
N ASN A 110 9.63 6.86 -6.46
CA ASN A 110 8.53 6.19 -5.81
C ASN A 110 8.99 5.66 -4.45
N GLY A 111 8.57 6.34 -3.39
CA GLY A 111 8.93 5.99 -2.03
C GLY A 111 8.57 4.54 -1.66
N PHE A 112 7.44 4.02 -2.15
CA PHE A 112 7.05 2.63 -1.90
C PHE A 112 8.04 1.64 -2.56
N VAL A 113 8.36 1.83 -3.83
CA VAL A 113 9.29 0.95 -4.56
C VAL A 113 10.67 0.96 -3.90
N MET A 114 11.20 2.14 -3.60
CA MET A 114 12.49 2.28 -2.94
C MET A 114 12.49 1.74 -1.52
N GLY A 115 11.39 1.89 -0.77
CA GLY A 115 11.21 1.26 0.52
C GLY A 115 11.29 -0.26 0.43
N VAL A 116 10.57 -0.89 -0.49
CA VAL A 116 10.61 -2.36 -0.67
C VAL A 116 12.01 -2.85 -1.05
N ILE A 117 12.68 -2.18 -1.99
CA ILE A 117 14.07 -2.52 -2.36
C ILE A 117 14.98 -2.45 -1.13
N THR A 118 14.81 -1.42 -0.32
CA THR A 118 15.64 -1.22 0.88
C THR A 118 15.37 -2.29 1.94
N VAL A 119 14.10 -2.69 2.17
CA VAL A 119 13.77 -3.83 3.06
C VAL A 119 14.50 -5.08 2.60
N ILE A 120 14.41 -5.43 1.30
CA ILE A 120 15.04 -6.62 0.74
C ILE A 120 16.56 -6.59 0.95
N VAL A 121 17.20 -5.44 0.68
CA VAL A 121 18.64 -5.25 0.89
C VAL A 121 19.01 -5.39 2.37
N CYS A 122 18.27 -4.74 3.28
CA CYS A 122 18.51 -4.83 4.71
C CYS A 122 18.37 -6.27 5.23
N GLU A 123 17.31 -6.96 4.83
CA GLU A 123 17.01 -8.33 5.28
C GLU A 123 18.00 -9.37 4.72
N HIS A 124 18.31 -9.30 3.41
CA HIS A 124 19.06 -10.37 2.74
C HIS A 124 20.57 -10.14 2.68
N ILE A 125 21.02 -8.89 2.71
CA ILE A 125 22.45 -8.54 2.55
C ILE A 125 23.04 -8.12 3.90
N ILE A 126 22.42 -7.16 4.59
CA ILE A 126 23.00 -6.54 5.79
C ILE A 126 22.81 -7.43 7.01
N PHE A 127 21.57 -7.79 7.32
CA PHE A 127 21.18 -8.52 8.52
C PHE A 127 20.83 -9.97 8.22
N ARG A 128 21.58 -10.58 7.29
CA ARG A 128 21.35 -11.95 6.86
C ARG A 128 21.53 -12.90 8.04
N LYS A 129 20.43 -13.36 8.63
CA LYS A 129 20.47 -14.43 9.65
C LYS A 129 20.95 -15.71 8.99
N SER A 130 22.13 -16.19 9.38
CA SER A 130 22.65 -17.48 8.92
C SER A 130 21.70 -18.57 9.38
N LYS A 131 21.13 -19.33 8.43
CA LYS A 131 20.35 -20.52 8.76
C LYS A 131 21.26 -21.47 9.55
N THR A 132 20.95 -21.65 10.83
CA THR A 132 21.51 -22.72 11.65
C THR A 132 20.43 -23.77 11.82
#